data_AF-A0A7V1FTP1-F1
#
_entry.id   AF-A0A7V1FTP1-F1
#
_cell.length_a   1.000
_cell.length_b   1.000
_cell.length_c   1.000
_cell.angle_alpha   90.00
_cell.angle_beta   90.00
_cell.angle_gamma   90.00
#
_symmetry.space_group_name_H-M   'P 1'
#
loop_
_entity.id
_entity.type
_entity.pdbx_description
1 polymer ?
#
loop_
_entity_poly.entity_id
_entity_poly.type
_entity_poly.pdbx_seq_one_letter_code
_entity_poly.pdbx_strand_id
1 'polypeptide(L)' 'PAFGNECTPEHPLGAPMVSTEGACAAYFHYGKINRRVSELK' A
#
# COMPACT_ATOMS: atom_id res chain seq x y z
N PRO A 1 -12.67 -0.67 7.65
CA PRO A 1 -11.63 -0.79 6.61
C PRO A 1 -10.30 -1.09 7.30
N ALA A 2 -9.67 -2.22 7.01
CA ALA A 2 -8.46 -2.64 7.73
C ALA A 2 -7.16 -2.14 7.10
N PHE A 3 -7.16 -1.87 5.79
CA PHE A 3 -5.98 -1.44 5.03
C PHE A 3 -5.32 -0.18 5.61
N GLY A 4 -4.02 -0.24 5.91
CA GLY A 4 -3.22 0.89 6.37
C GLY A 4 -3.35 1.22 7.86
N ASN A 5 -4.22 0.50 8.59
CA ASN A 5 -4.34 0.61 10.05
C ASN A 5 -4.04 -0.74 10.72
N GLU A 6 -4.94 -1.71 10.53
CA GLU A 6 -4.81 -3.06 11.10
C GLU A 6 -4.09 -4.02 10.14
N CYS A 7 -4.21 -3.78 8.83
CA CYS A 7 -3.53 -4.54 7.78
C CYS A 7 -2.34 -3.72 7.27
N THR A 8 -1.14 -4.13 7.65
CA THR A 8 0.16 -3.55 7.24
C THR A 8 1.10 -4.67 6.80
N PRO A 9 2.26 -4.36 6.17
CA PRO A 9 3.26 -5.40 5.86
C PRO A 9 3.76 -6.15 7.11
N GLU A 10 3.77 -5.51 8.28
CA GLU A 10 4.15 -6.13 9.56
C GLU A 10 3.03 -7.00 10.15
N HIS A 11 1.76 -6.62 9.90
CA HIS A 11 0.57 -7.33 10.35
C HIS A 11 -0.36 -7.63 9.15
N PRO A 12 -0.01 -8.60 8.29
CA PRO A 12 -0.80 -8.87 7.11
C PRO A 12 -2.06 -9.68 7.47
N LEU A 13 -3.22 -9.21 7.03
CA LEU A 13 -4.50 -9.91 7.26
C LEU A 13 -4.87 -10.90 6.14
N GLY A 14 -4.08 -10.98 5.07
CA GLY A 14 -4.36 -11.90 3.96
C GLY A 14 -3.35 -11.80 2.81
N ALA A 15 -3.52 -12.69 1.84
CA ALA A 15 -2.63 -12.83 0.68
C ALA A 15 -2.31 -11.52 -0.07
N PRO A 16 -3.24 -10.57 -0.26
CA PRO A 16 -2.95 -9.30 -0.92
C PRO A 16 -1.91 -8.42 -0.21
N MET A 17 -1.66 -8.64 1.08
CA MET A 17 -0.65 -7.91 1.88
C MET A 17 0.59 -8.75 2.18
N VAL A 18 0.47 -10.09 2.24
CA VAL A 18 1.62 -10.99 2.44
C VAL A 18 2.54 -11.01 1.21
N SER A 19 1.97 -10.96 0.01
CA SER A 19 2.75 -10.96 -1.23
C SER A 19 3.30 -9.56 -1.53
N THR A 20 4.59 -9.48 -1.86
CA THR A 20 5.23 -8.24 -2.35
C THR A 20 4.65 -7.76 -3.67
N GLU A 21 4.07 -8.66 -4.46
CA GLU A 21 3.33 -8.36 -5.70
C GLU A 21 1.83 -8.16 -5.46
N GLY A 22 1.37 -8.30 -4.21
CA GLY A 22 -0.02 -8.12 -3.85
C GLY A 22 -0.49 -6.69 -4.01
N ALA A 23 -1.73 -6.50 -4.46
CA ALA A 23 -2.29 -5.17 -4.69
C ALA A 23 -2.25 -4.27 -3.43
N CYS A 24 -2.48 -4.85 -2.24
CA CYS A 24 -2.42 -4.09 -0.99
C CYS A 24 -0.97 -3.71 -0.65
N ALA A 25 -0.01 -4.63 -0.74
CA ALA A 25 1.40 -4.31 -0.51
C ALA A 25 1.89 -3.24 -1.50
N ALA A 26 1.59 -3.41 -2.80
CA ALA A 26 1.95 -2.45 -3.83
C ALA A 26 1.34 -1.06 -3.56
N TYR A 27 0.07 -0.99 -3.17
CA TYR A 27 -0.57 0.28 -2.86
C TYR A 27 -0.02 0.91 -1.57
N PHE A 28 0.32 0.10 -0.55
CA PHE A 28 0.94 0.58 0.69
C PHE A 28 2.33 1.21 0.43
N HIS A 29 3.16 0.56 -0.39
CA HIS A 29 4.51 1.05 -0.70
C HIS A 29 4.55 2.15 -1.76
N TYR A 30 3.70 2.07 -2.79
CA TYR A 30 3.81 2.89 -4.00
C TYR A 30 2.59 3.77 -4.28
N GLY A 31 1.50 3.69 -3.51
CA GLY A 31 0.26 4.44 -3.76
C GLY A 31 0.41 5.97 -3.73
N LYS A 32 1.53 6.51 -3.25
CA LYS A 32 1.82 7.95 -3.15
C LYS A 32 2.45 8.57 -4.41
N ILE A 33 2.62 7.81 -5.50
CA ILE A 33 3.31 8.32 -6.71
C ILE A 33 2.64 9.56 -7.30
N ASN A 34 1.31 9.73 -7.18
CA ASN A 34 0.61 10.90 -7.69
C ASN A 34 0.89 12.21 -6.94
N ARG A 35 1.41 12.18 -5.71
CA ARG A 35 1.73 13.41 -4.97
C ARG A 35 2.88 14.19 -5.59
N ARG A 36 3.86 13.48 -6.16
CA ARG A 36 5.03 14.11 -6.78
C ARG A 36 4.68 14.80 -8.10
N VAL A 37 3.67 14.31 -8.82
CA VAL A 37 3.21 14.95 -10.06
C VAL A 37 2.42 16.23 -9.77
N SER A 38 1.68 16.30 -8.66
CA SER A 38 0.99 17.53 -8.24
C SER A 38 1.91 18.63 -7.72
N GLU A 39 3.12 18.29 -7.24
CA GLU A 39 4.13 19.25 -6.80
C GLU A 39 5.05 19.72 -7.95
N LEU A 40 4.96 19.07 -9.11
CA LEU A 40 5.66 19.43 -10.36
C LEU A 40 4.82 20.33 -11.28
N LYS A 41 3.67 20.81 -10.81
CA LYS A 41 2.76 21.69 -11.55
C LYS A 41 2.64 23.03 -10.85
#